data_AF-A0A948CZG0-F1
#
_entry.id   AF-A0A948CZG0-F1
#
_cell.length_a   1.000
_cell.length_b   1.000
_cell.length_c   1.000
_cell.angle_alpha   90.00
_cell.angle_beta   90.00
_cell.angle_gamma   90.00
#
_symmetry.space_group_name_H-M   'P 1'
#
loop_
_entity.id
_entity.type
_entity.pdbx_description
1 polymer ?
#
loop_
_entity_poly.entity_id
_entity_poly.type
_entity_poly.pdbx_seq_one_letter_code
_entity_poly.pdbx_strand_id
1 'polypeptide(L)'
;MPYQKLNYMKKKHIIVEILPRLFWVIQGMCLALGQRIFGKPLVLSGNIIIVILGLLITVLGVILFAILLVWFFKYRAKAGFSKELVQTGPYKYIRHPMYVFIYLILIGVGMLWFSSNWFIILIVFIPVWYFMSRVEEKQMNEMTGGKYQEYMKRTGMFFPKIK
;
A
#
# COMPACT_ATOMS: atom_id res chain seq x y z
N MET A 1 31.29 -17.18 14.41
CA MET A 1 30.49 -15.93 14.26
C MET A 1 29.71 -15.73 12.93
N PRO A 2 29.87 -16.50 11.82
CA PRO A 2 29.07 -16.27 10.59
C PRO A 2 27.60 -16.74 10.68
N TYR A 3 27.31 -17.74 11.52
CA TYR A 3 26.00 -18.41 11.58
C TYR A 3 24.86 -17.52 12.14
N GLN A 4 25.12 -16.75 13.20
CA GLN A 4 24.14 -15.81 13.77
C GLN A 4 23.81 -14.67 12.81
N LYS A 5 24.80 -14.18 12.05
CA LYS A 5 24.61 -13.11 11.06
C LYS A 5 23.75 -13.59 9.89
N LEU A 6 23.94 -14.84 9.45
CA LEU A 6 23.13 -15.46 8.39
C LEU A 6 21.66 -15.66 8.82
N ASN A 7 21.43 -16.15 10.05
CA ASN A 7 20.07 -16.32 10.59
C ASN A 7 19.36 -14.98 10.82
N TYR A 8 20.09 -13.95 11.27
CA TYR A 8 19.56 -12.60 11.41
C TYR A 8 19.13 -12.02 10.05
N MET A 9 19.95 -12.18 9.02
CA MET A 9 19.64 -11.72 7.66
C MET A 9 18.44 -12.48 7.05
N LYS A 10 18.35 -13.80 7.29
CA LYS A 10 17.21 -14.64 6.83
C LYS A 10 15.90 -14.24 7.51
N LYS A 11 15.90 -14.12 8.85
CA LYS A 11 14.71 -13.75 9.64
C LYS A 11 14.20 -12.36 9.25
N LYS A 12 15.12 -11.43 8.99
CA LYS A 12 14.80 -10.08 8.52
C LYS A 12 14.22 -10.09 7.10
N HIS A 13 14.79 -10.85 6.16
CA HIS A 13 14.27 -10.99 4.80
C HIS A 13 12.84 -11.56 4.76
N ILE A 14 12.59 -12.59 5.57
CA ILE A 14 11.27 -13.23 5.72
C ILE A 14 10.23 -12.22 6.22
N ILE A 15 10.56 -11.46 7.26
CA ILE A 15 9.64 -10.45 7.80
C ILE A 15 9.37 -9.33 6.79
N VAL A 16 10.41 -8.82 6.11
CA VAL A 16 10.27 -7.73 5.12
C VAL A 16 9.37 -8.13 3.96
N GLU A 17 9.50 -9.37 3.48
CA GLU A 17 8.77 -9.80 2.30
C GLU A 17 7.39 -10.38 2.60
N ILE A 18 7.28 -11.17 3.66
CA ILE A 18 6.05 -11.92 3.95
C ILE A 18 5.05 -11.06 4.71
N LEU A 19 5.51 -10.17 5.60
CA LEU A 19 4.60 -9.39 6.44
C LEU A 19 3.67 -8.47 5.65
N PRO A 20 4.13 -7.72 4.62
CA PRO A 20 3.22 -6.93 3.79
C PRO A 20 2.26 -7.79 2.97
N ARG A 21 2.69 -8.97 2.51
CA ARG A 21 1.83 -9.90 1.76
C ARG A 21 0.73 -10.49 2.65
N LEU A 22 1.07 -10.93 3.86
CA LEU A 22 0.10 -11.39 4.85
C LEU A 22 -0.86 -10.29 5.25
N PHE A 23 -0.35 -9.07 5.42
CA PHE A 23 -1.15 -7.90 5.72
C PHE A 23 -2.28 -7.71 4.69
N TRP A 24 -1.97 -7.75 3.39
CA TRP A 24 -2.97 -7.62 2.33
C TRP A 24 -3.99 -8.75 2.32
N VAL A 25 -3.54 -9.99 2.56
CA VAL A 25 -4.44 -11.15 2.64
C VAL A 25 -5.40 -11.01 3.82
N ILE A 26 -4.89 -10.64 5.00
CA ILE A 26 -5.70 -10.44 6.20
C ILE A 26 -6.71 -9.30 5.99
N GLN A 27 -6.28 -8.17 5.45
CA GLN A 27 -7.17 -7.05 5.17
C GLN A 27 -8.28 -7.44 4.18
N GLY A 28 -7.91 -8.13 3.09
CA GLY A 28 -8.88 -8.63 2.12
C GLY A 28 -9.88 -9.62 2.73
N MET A 29 -9.41 -10.52 3.59
CA MET A 29 -10.27 -11.43 4.35
C MET A 29 -11.19 -10.69 5.32
N CYS A 30 -10.69 -9.71 6.07
CA CYS A 30 -11.51 -8.88 6.96
C CYS A 30 -12.59 -8.11 6.21
N LEU A 31 -12.27 -7.56 5.04
CA LEU A 31 -13.24 -6.88 4.18
C LEU A 31 -14.31 -7.85 3.65
N ALA A 32 -13.89 -9.03 3.15
CA ALA A 32 -14.82 -10.04 2.64
C ALA A 32 -15.71 -10.65 3.73
N LEU A 33 -15.13 -10.98 4.89
CA LEU A 33 -15.86 -11.52 6.04
C LEU A 33 -16.75 -10.45 6.68
N GLY A 34 -16.26 -9.23 6.83
CA GLY A 34 -17.04 -8.11 7.36
C GLY A 34 -18.28 -7.84 6.52
N GLN A 35 -18.17 -7.94 5.20
CA GLN A 35 -19.33 -7.88 4.30
C GLN A 35 -20.28 -9.07 4.46
N ARG A 36 -19.78 -10.29 4.64
CA ARG A 36 -20.65 -11.47 4.81
C ARG A 36 -21.35 -11.52 6.16
N ILE A 37 -20.68 -11.09 7.23
CA ILE A 37 -21.19 -11.18 8.60
C ILE A 37 -22.16 -10.04 8.89
N PHE A 38 -21.82 -8.81 8.47
CA PHE A 38 -22.58 -7.60 8.82
C PHE A 38 -23.29 -6.95 7.63
N GLY A 39 -23.00 -7.37 6.40
CA GLY A 39 -23.60 -6.81 5.20
C GLY A 39 -24.83 -7.59 4.73
N LYS A 40 -25.75 -6.86 4.08
CA LYS A 40 -26.69 -7.45 3.12
C LYS A 40 -25.86 -8.11 1.99
N PRO A 41 -26.44 -9.06 1.20
CA PRO A 41 -25.75 -9.56 -0.01
C PRO A 41 -25.18 -8.38 -0.82
N LEU A 42 -24.09 -8.60 -1.55
CA LEU A 42 -23.44 -7.59 -2.39
C LEU A 42 -24.42 -7.06 -3.45
N VAL A 43 -25.25 -6.09 -3.07
CA VAL A 43 -26.17 -5.39 -3.94
C VAL A 43 -25.52 -4.05 -4.26
N LEU A 44 -25.55 -3.65 -5.53
CA LEU A 44 -25.15 -2.29 -5.90
C LEU A 44 -25.95 -1.28 -5.07
N SER A 45 -25.30 -0.17 -4.74
CA SER A 45 -26.00 0.97 -4.15
C SER A 45 -27.23 1.32 -4.98
N GLY A 46 -28.39 1.48 -4.32
CA GLY A 46 -29.61 1.95 -4.99
C GLY A 46 -29.49 3.37 -5.54
N ASN A 47 -28.45 4.11 -5.13
CA ASN A 47 -28.16 5.45 -5.63
C ASN A 47 -27.15 5.38 -6.79
N ILE A 48 -27.64 5.59 -8.01
CA ILE A 48 -26.85 5.53 -9.25
C ILE A 48 -25.68 6.53 -9.26
N ILE A 49 -25.82 7.69 -8.61
CA ILE A 49 -24.75 8.70 -8.54
C ILE A 49 -23.57 8.14 -7.76
N ILE A 50 -23.83 7.46 -6.64
CA ILE A 50 -22.79 6.82 -5.81
C ILE A 50 -22.10 5.71 -6.59
N VAL A 51 -22.87 4.93 -7.37
CA VAL A 51 -22.31 3.89 -8.24
C VAL A 51 -21.37 4.47 -9.28
N ILE A 52 -21.79 5.52 -9.99
CA ILE A 52 -20.97 6.17 -11.02
C ILE A 52 -19.70 6.75 -10.40
N LEU A 53 -19.81 7.46 -9.27
CA LEU A 53 -18.65 8.00 -8.57
C LEU A 53 -17.71 6.89 -8.09
N GLY A 54 -18.24 5.83 -7.48
CA GLY A 54 -17.47 4.67 -7.04
C GLY A 54 -16.75 3.99 -8.19
N LEU A 55 -17.40 3.86 -9.36
CA LEU A 55 -16.80 3.29 -10.56
C LEU A 55 -15.66 4.18 -11.08
N LEU A 56 -15.89 5.49 -11.21
CA LEU A 56 -14.88 6.44 -11.66
C LEU A 56 -13.64 6.44 -10.74
N ILE A 57 -13.85 6.45 -9.43
CA ILE A 57 -12.77 6.39 -8.43
C ILE A 57 -12.00 5.07 -8.54
N THR A 58 -12.71 3.94 -8.69
CA THR A 58 -12.10 2.63 -8.83
C THR A 58 -11.25 2.55 -10.09
N VAL A 59 -11.79 2.97 -11.24
CA VAL A 59 -11.10 2.97 -12.53
C VAL A 59 -9.86 3.88 -12.47
N LEU A 60 -10.00 5.08 -11.92
CA LEU A 60 -8.88 5.99 -11.73
C LEU A 60 -7.79 5.36 -10.86
N GLY A 61 -8.16 4.74 -9.73
CA GLY A 61 -7.24 4.05 -8.84
C GLY A 61 -6.50 2.90 -9.53
N VAL A 62 -7.22 2.07 -10.31
CA VAL A 62 -6.64 0.96 -11.07
C VAL A 62 -5.66 1.48 -12.13
N ILE A 63 -6.01 2.54 -12.86
CA ILE A 63 -5.12 3.15 -13.87
C ILE A 63 -3.85 3.67 -13.20
N LEU A 64 -3.97 4.44 -12.12
CA LEU A 64 -2.81 4.99 -11.40
C LEU A 64 -1.92 3.88 -10.83
N PHE A 65 -2.53 2.83 -10.27
CA PHE A 65 -1.80 1.68 -9.76
C PHE A 65 -1.09 0.89 -10.88
N ALA A 66 -1.76 0.68 -12.02
CA ALA A 66 -1.17 0.01 -13.18
C ALA A 66 0.01 0.83 -13.75
N ILE A 67 -0.13 2.15 -13.87
CA ILE A 67 0.96 3.05 -14.28
C ILE A 67 2.15 2.93 -13.32
N LEU A 68 1.89 2.95 -12.00
CA LEU A 68 2.92 2.79 -10.98
C LEU A 68 3.63 1.43 -11.09
N LEU A 69 2.89 0.34 -11.31
CA LEU A 69 3.44 -1.00 -11.49
C LEU A 69 4.31 -1.09 -12.74
N VAL A 70 3.81 -0.63 -13.89
CA VAL A 70 4.59 -0.63 -15.14
C VAL A 70 5.87 0.18 -14.97
N TRP A 71 5.78 1.34 -14.31
CA TRP A 71 6.95 2.16 -14.02
C TRP A 71 7.94 1.44 -13.10
N PHE A 72 7.45 0.80 -12.03
CA PHE A 72 8.27 0.04 -11.07
C PHE A 72 8.99 -1.14 -11.73
N PHE A 73 8.29 -1.92 -12.56
CA PHE A 73 8.89 -3.04 -13.29
C PHE A 73 9.93 -2.58 -14.31
N LYS A 74 9.63 -1.52 -15.08
CA LYS A 74 10.61 -0.92 -16.01
C LYS A 74 11.85 -0.42 -15.29
N TYR A 75 11.68 0.23 -14.14
CA TYR A 75 12.81 0.68 -13.32
C TYR A 75 13.63 -0.50 -12.82
N ARG A 76 12.99 -1.53 -12.25
CA ARG A 76 13.67 -2.75 -11.77
C ARG A 76 14.42 -3.49 -12.88
N ALA A 77 13.86 -3.56 -14.08
CA ALA A 77 14.53 -4.14 -15.24
C ALA A 77 15.78 -3.35 -15.63
N LYS A 78 15.72 -2.00 -15.59
CA LYS A 78 16.84 -1.12 -15.96
C LYS A 78 17.93 -1.05 -14.89
N ALA A 79 17.56 -1.08 -13.61
CA ALA A 79 18.49 -0.92 -12.49
C ALA A 79 19.36 -2.16 -12.23
N GLY A 80 19.08 -3.29 -12.89
CA GLY A 80 19.65 -4.59 -12.53
C GLY A 80 19.28 -4.97 -11.09
N PHE A 81 19.81 -6.06 -10.55
CA PHE A 81 19.59 -6.43 -9.14
C PHE A 81 20.22 -5.46 -8.11
N SER A 82 20.60 -4.25 -8.53
CA SER A 82 21.08 -3.22 -7.62
C SER A 82 20.01 -2.89 -6.57
N LYS A 83 20.43 -2.86 -5.30
CA LYS A 83 19.57 -2.52 -4.16
C LYS A 83 19.50 -1.00 -3.97
N GLU A 84 19.55 -0.25 -5.07
CA GLU A 84 19.52 1.20 -5.00
C GLU A 84 18.12 1.70 -4.63
N LEU A 85 18.11 2.78 -3.83
CA LEU A 85 16.88 3.38 -3.34
C LEU A 85 16.18 4.11 -4.47
N VAL A 86 14.95 3.70 -4.78
CA VAL A 86 14.12 4.32 -5.82
C VAL A 86 13.56 5.64 -5.33
N GLN A 87 13.91 6.74 -6.00
CA GLN A 87 13.52 8.11 -5.60
C GLN A 87 12.96 8.94 -6.75
N THR A 88 12.68 8.30 -7.89
CA THR A 88 12.21 8.94 -9.12
C THR A 88 10.74 8.62 -9.37
N GLY A 89 10.10 9.34 -10.31
CA GLY A 89 8.68 9.14 -10.62
C GLY A 89 7.78 9.45 -9.42
N PRO A 90 6.74 8.64 -9.14
CA PRO A 90 5.83 8.84 -8.00
C PRO A 90 6.54 8.85 -6.64
N TYR A 91 7.62 8.07 -6.50
CA TYR A 91 8.46 8.03 -5.31
C TYR A 91 9.18 9.36 -5.04
N LYS A 92 9.27 10.27 -6.01
CA LYS A 92 9.83 11.62 -5.76
C LYS A 92 9.00 12.43 -4.76
N TYR A 93 7.69 12.18 -4.69
CA TYR A 93 6.75 12.99 -3.91
C TYR A 93 6.28 12.28 -2.63
N ILE A 94 5.98 10.98 -2.76
CA ILE A 94 5.36 10.16 -1.71
C ILE A 94 6.16 8.87 -1.58
N ARG A 95 6.47 8.45 -0.35
CA ARG A 95 7.29 7.25 -0.12
C ARG A 95 6.54 5.94 -0.36
N HIS A 96 5.22 5.96 -0.15
CA HIS A 96 4.36 4.80 -0.26
C HIS A 96 3.19 4.97 -1.25
N PRO A 97 3.48 5.25 -2.54
CA PRO A 97 2.43 5.50 -3.54
C PRO A 97 1.54 4.26 -3.80
N MET A 98 2.07 3.05 -3.60
CA MET A 98 1.29 1.81 -3.73
C MET A 98 0.15 1.76 -2.69
N TYR A 99 0.43 2.09 -1.42
CA TYR A 99 -0.60 2.12 -0.37
C TYR A 99 -1.71 3.12 -0.69
N VAL A 100 -1.35 4.30 -1.22
CA VAL A 100 -2.30 5.36 -1.59
C VAL A 100 -3.26 4.89 -2.69
N PHE A 101 -2.73 4.34 -3.79
CA PHE A 101 -3.57 3.92 -4.91
C PHE A 101 -4.45 2.71 -4.58
N ILE A 102 -3.95 1.77 -3.77
CA ILE A 102 -4.78 0.66 -3.30
C ILE A 102 -5.92 1.17 -2.42
N TYR A 103 -5.67 2.16 -1.55
CA TYR A 103 -6.76 2.75 -0.76
C TYR A 103 -7.80 3.44 -1.62
N LEU A 104 -7.36 4.14 -2.67
CA LEU A 104 -8.27 4.80 -3.61
C LEU A 104 -9.18 3.76 -4.30
N ILE A 105 -8.63 2.62 -4.71
CA ILE A 105 -9.40 1.49 -5.25
C ILE A 105 -10.38 0.97 -4.19
N LEU A 106 -9.93 0.73 -2.96
CA LEU A 106 -10.77 0.20 -1.88
C LEU A 106 -11.91 1.15 -1.50
N ILE A 107 -11.69 2.47 -1.54
CA ILE A 107 -12.73 3.48 -1.33
C ILE A 107 -13.77 3.40 -2.46
N GLY A 108 -13.33 3.38 -3.72
CA GLY A 108 -14.24 3.28 -4.87
C GLY A 108 -15.10 2.01 -4.82
N VAL A 109 -14.49 0.87 -4.50
CA VAL A 109 -15.19 -0.41 -4.31
C VAL A 109 -16.19 -0.35 -3.16
N GLY A 110 -15.82 0.29 -2.05
CA GLY A 110 -16.73 0.52 -0.91
C GLY A 110 -17.96 1.33 -1.29
N MET A 111 -17.81 2.33 -2.17
CA MET A 111 -18.91 3.16 -2.65
C MET A 111 -19.88 2.37 -3.55
N LEU A 112 -19.37 1.51 -4.42
CA LEU A 112 -20.20 0.68 -5.31
C LEU A 112 -21.22 -0.18 -4.53
N TRP A 113 -20.81 -0.69 -3.38
CA TRP A 113 -21.62 -1.59 -2.55
C TRP A 113 -22.31 -0.91 -1.36
N PHE A 114 -22.09 0.41 -1.18
CA PHE A 114 -22.64 1.25 -0.10
C PHE A 114 -22.71 0.57 1.27
N SER A 115 -21.65 -0.16 1.62
CA SER A 115 -21.59 -0.89 2.88
C SER A 115 -20.88 -0.04 3.92
N SER A 116 -21.61 0.54 4.87
CA SER A 116 -21.02 1.31 5.98
C SER A 116 -19.93 0.52 6.72
N ASN A 117 -20.11 -0.80 6.84
CA ASN A 117 -19.15 -1.72 7.45
C ASN A 117 -17.81 -1.76 6.69
N TRP A 118 -17.83 -1.65 5.36
CA TRP A 118 -16.62 -1.59 4.54
C TRP A 118 -15.77 -0.38 4.91
N PHE A 119 -16.38 0.80 5.01
CA PHE A 119 -15.67 2.03 5.38
C PHE A 119 -15.16 2.00 6.82
N ILE A 120 -15.93 1.42 7.75
CA ILE A 120 -15.47 1.21 9.13
C ILE A 120 -14.20 0.36 9.15
N ILE A 121 -14.20 -0.76 8.42
CA ILE A 121 -13.02 -1.63 8.32
C ILE A 121 -11.85 -0.85 7.69
N LEU A 122 -12.06 -0.11 6.59
CA LEU A 122 -11.00 0.70 6.00
C LEU A 122 -10.37 1.69 6.99
N ILE A 123 -11.20 2.42 7.75
CA ILE A 123 -10.73 3.38 8.75
C ILE A 123 -9.94 2.69 9.87
N VAL A 124 -10.42 1.54 10.37
CA VAL A 124 -9.74 0.75 11.41
C VAL A 124 -8.36 0.27 10.96
N PHE A 125 -8.16 0.06 9.66
CA PHE A 125 -6.88 -0.38 9.10
C PHE A 125 -5.87 0.76 8.84
N ILE A 126 -6.27 2.04 8.89
CA ILE A 126 -5.35 3.18 8.69
C ILE A 126 -4.15 3.15 9.66
N PRO A 127 -4.32 2.93 10.99
CA PRO A 127 -3.18 2.86 11.90
C PRO A 127 -2.27 1.67 11.62
N VAL A 128 -2.84 0.55 11.16
CA VAL A 128 -2.07 -0.65 10.80
C VAL A 128 -1.18 -0.37 9.60
N TRP A 129 -1.73 0.33 8.59
CA TRP A 129 -0.96 0.77 7.42
C TRP A 129 0.16 1.72 7.79
N TYR A 130 -0.12 2.69 8.65
CA TYR A 130 0.91 3.60 9.16
C TYR A 130 2.04 2.83 9.86
N PHE A 131 1.70 1.88 10.73
CA PHE A 131 2.69 1.05 11.42
C PHE A 131 3.50 0.19 10.44
N MET A 132 2.84 -0.44 9.46
CA MET A 132 3.50 -1.23 8.43
C MET A 132 4.48 -0.38 7.60
N SER A 133 4.05 0.81 7.16
CA SER A 133 4.93 1.76 6.48
C SER A 133 6.12 2.14 7.33
N ARG A 134 5.96 2.34 8.64
CA ARG A 134 7.08 2.64 9.56
C ARG A 134 8.07 1.49 9.70
N VAL A 135 7.58 0.24 9.73
CA VAL A 135 8.43 -0.95 9.76
C VAL A 135 9.27 -1.03 8.47
N GLU A 136 8.64 -0.81 7.31
CA GLU A 136 9.34 -0.77 6.02
C GLU A 136 10.36 0.37 5.95
N GLU A 137 10.01 1.58 6.41
CA GLU A 137 10.92 2.74 6.44
C GLU A 137 12.16 2.45 7.30
N LYS A 138 11.98 1.84 8.49
CA LYS A 138 13.09 1.45 9.37
C LYS A 138 14.03 0.46 8.67
N GLN A 139 13.46 -0.54 7.99
CA GLN A 139 14.23 -1.54 7.27
C GLN A 139 14.99 -0.94 6.08
N MET A 140 14.34 -0.07 5.29
CA MET A 140 15.00 0.63 4.19
C MET A 140 16.13 1.52 4.69
N ASN A 141 15.96 2.16 5.85
CA ASN A 141 17.02 2.94 6.46
C ASN A 141 18.23 2.08 6.86
N GLU A 142 17.99 0.91 7.43
CA GLU A 142 19.04 -0.05 7.78
C GLU A 142 19.73 -0.66 6.55
N MET A 143 19.00 -0.92 5.46
CA MET A 143 19.56 -1.46 4.21
C MET A 143 20.38 -0.44 3.42
N THR A 144 19.99 0.83 3.47
CA THR A 144 20.64 1.91 2.71
C THR A 144 21.73 2.64 3.50
N GLY A 145 21.98 2.24 4.75
CA GLY A 145 23.00 2.85 5.62
C GLY A 145 22.71 4.32 5.94
N GLY A 146 21.43 4.69 6.14
CA GLY A 146 21.05 6.06 6.50
C GLY A 146 20.60 6.96 5.33
N LYS A 147 20.90 6.59 4.07
CA LYS A 147 20.48 7.38 2.88
C LYS A 147 18.96 7.54 2.78
N TYR A 148 18.19 6.60 3.33
CA TYR A 148 16.73 6.69 3.38
C TYR A 148 16.25 7.87 4.24
N GLN A 149 16.97 8.28 5.29
CA GLN A 149 16.56 9.43 6.12
C GLN A 149 16.53 10.73 5.31
N GLU A 150 17.51 10.95 4.43
CA GLU A 150 17.55 12.13 3.57
C GLU A 150 16.36 12.16 2.59
N TYR A 151 15.99 10.98 2.10
CA TYR A 151 14.80 10.81 1.28
C TYR A 151 13.52 11.12 2.08
N MET A 152 13.43 10.70 3.34
CA MET A 152 12.29 11.01 4.21
C MET A 152 12.13 12.51 4.51
N LYS A 153 13.24 13.27 4.53
CA LYS A 153 13.19 14.73 4.76
C LYS A 153 12.46 15.46 3.62
N ARG A 154 12.62 15.02 2.37
CA ARG A 154 12.05 15.68 1.18
C ARG A 154 10.70 15.13 0.68
N THR A 155 10.23 14.02 1.24
CA THR A 155 8.98 13.36 0.84
C THR A 155 8.01 13.24 2.01
N GLY A 156 6.73 13.06 1.74
CA GLY A 156 5.77 12.63 2.76
C GLY A 156 5.47 11.13 2.66
N MET A 157 4.81 10.58 3.68
CA MET A 157 4.53 9.14 3.77
C MET A 157 3.46 8.70 2.77
N PHE A 158 2.28 9.34 2.84
CA PHE A 158 1.12 9.08 1.96
C PHE A 158 0.69 10.31 1.15
N PHE A 159 1.06 11.51 1.58
CA PHE A 159 0.78 12.76 0.88
C PHE A 159 2.09 13.51 0.61
N PRO A 160 2.17 14.34 -0.45
CA PRO A 160 3.35 15.16 -0.69
C PRO A 160 3.62 16.11 0.47
N LYS A 161 4.89 16.42 0.73
CA LYS A 161 5.24 17.53 1.61
C LYS A 161 4.98 18.83 0.87
N ILE A 162 4.06 19.64 1.38
CA ILE A 162 3.93 21.05 1.00
C ILE A 162 5.13 21.75 1.64
N LYS A 163 5.93 22.45 0.83
CA LYS A 163 7.03 23.28 1.31
C LYS A 163 6.52 24.64 1.75
#